data_AF-A0A4U5MLW7-F1
#
_entry.id   AF-A0A4U5MLW7-F1
#
_cell.length_a   1.000
_cell.length_b   1.000
_cell.length_c   1.000
_cell.angle_alpha   90.00
_cell.angle_beta   90.00
_cell.angle_gamma   90.00
#
_symmetry.space_group_name_H-M   'P 1'
#
loop_
_entity.id
_entity.type
_entity.pdbx_description
1 polymer ?
#
loop_
_entity_poly.entity_id
_entity_poly.type
_entity_poly.pdbx_seq_one_letter_code
_entity_poly.pdbx_strand_id
1 'polypeptide(L)'
;MGLGLQSLLFAAFIALVAAQASNHNQFRQYNCQAKKNGEGTDCTLTMKRHRDENEEVTVEQNKGCFEELTKQGEKRLYCPMFCADAFAGFFIAKVPASNTKCIKFLTYKVEPRENEWYFWRSGDCLNEPLQFDLGCSFNYSAKEVNNVREFLAKKKSQ
;
A
#
# COMPACT_ATOMS: atom_id res chain seq x y z
N MET A 1 56.88 6.20 -5.30
CA MET A 1 55.99 5.36 -6.14
C MET A 1 55.13 4.53 -5.20
N GLY A 2 53.86 4.89 -4.96
CA GLY A 2 53.04 4.19 -3.95
C GLY A 2 51.59 4.66 -3.81
N LEU A 3 51.24 5.84 -4.35
CA LEU A 3 49.88 6.39 -4.25
C LEU A 3 48.87 5.79 -5.25
N GLY A 4 49.31 5.02 -6.25
CA GLY A 4 48.42 4.50 -7.30
C GLY A 4 47.51 3.36 -6.84
N LEU A 5 48.04 2.44 -6.02
CA LEU A 5 47.32 1.22 -5.62
C LEU A 5 46.28 1.50 -4.51
N GLN A 6 46.57 2.46 -3.62
CA GLN A 6 45.67 2.84 -2.52
C GLN A 6 44.43 3.59 -3.04
N SER A 7 44.60 4.49 -4.02
CA SER A 7 43.49 5.20 -4.66
C SER A 7 42.58 4.27 -5.48
N LEU A 8 43.14 3.25 -6.13
CA LEU A 8 42.35 2.24 -6.86
C LEU A 8 41.52 1.36 -5.91
N LEU A 9 42.08 0.99 -4.74
CA LEU A 9 41.36 0.25 -3.71
C LEU A 9 40.24 1.07 -3.09
N PHE A 10 40.45 2.38 -2.83
CA PHE A 10 39.40 3.28 -2.35
C PHE A 10 38.28 3.48 -3.39
N ALA A 11 38.62 3.64 -4.67
CA ALA A 11 37.63 3.76 -5.74
C ALA A 11 36.80 2.47 -5.92
N ALA A 12 37.45 1.30 -5.82
CA ALA A 12 36.76 0.01 -5.85
C ALA A 12 35.83 -0.18 -4.64
N PHE A 13 36.22 0.30 -3.45
CA PHE A 13 35.37 0.26 -2.25
C PHE A 13 34.15 1.17 -2.37
N ILE A 14 34.32 2.40 -2.89
CA ILE A 14 33.19 3.32 -3.14
C ILE A 14 32.24 2.74 -4.19
N ALA A 15 32.76 2.09 -5.24
CA ALA A 15 31.94 1.40 -6.23
C ALA A 15 31.21 0.17 -5.66
N LEU A 16 31.78 -0.53 -4.68
CA LEU A 16 31.15 -1.67 -3.99
C LEU A 16 30.04 -1.22 -3.02
N VAL A 17 30.21 -0.08 -2.35
CA VAL A 17 29.18 0.48 -1.43
C VAL A 17 27.97 1.03 -2.20
N ALA A 18 28.15 1.42 -3.45
CA ALA A 18 27.05 1.75 -4.37
C ALA A 18 26.26 0.52 -4.84
N ALA A 19 26.48 -0.67 -4.26
CA ALA A 19 25.71 -1.88 -4.49
C ALA A 19 24.25 -1.73 -4.01
N GLN A 20 23.45 -1.10 -4.87
CA GLN A 20 22.06 -1.39 -5.18
C GLN A 20 21.06 -1.30 -4.01
N ALA A 21 20.77 -0.08 -3.57
CA ALA A 21 19.40 0.22 -3.13
C ALA A 21 18.46 0.02 -4.33
N SER A 22 17.92 -1.18 -4.49
CA SER A 22 16.90 -1.46 -5.49
C SER A 22 15.54 -1.28 -4.85
N ASN A 23 14.74 -0.41 -5.48
CA ASN A 23 13.38 -0.14 -5.04
C ASN A 23 12.43 -1.13 -5.73
N HIS A 24 11.50 -1.69 -4.96
CA HIS A 24 10.46 -2.57 -5.47
C HIS A 24 9.07 -2.02 -5.12
N ASN A 25 8.15 -2.11 -6.09
CA ASN A 25 6.75 -1.72 -5.90
C ASN A 25 5.86 -2.96 -5.86
N GLN A 26 4.94 -2.98 -4.91
CA GLN A 26 3.83 -3.93 -4.87
C GLN A 26 2.50 -3.18 -5.02
N PHE A 27 1.48 -3.89 -5.48
CA PHE A 27 0.18 -3.31 -5.81
C PHE A 27 -0.93 -3.84 -4.90
N ARG A 28 -1.94 -3.01 -4.69
CA ARG A 28 -3.10 -3.28 -3.83
C ARG A 28 -4.35 -2.83 -4.58
N GLN A 29 -5.42 -3.61 -4.49
CA GLN A 29 -6.69 -3.28 -5.08
C GLN A 29 -7.77 -3.45 -4.02
N TYR A 30 -8.36 -2.33 -3.60
CA TYR A 30 -9.58 -2.35 -2.81
C TYR A 30 -10.77 -2.37 -3.75
N ASN A 31 -11.55 -3.45 -3.71
CA ASN A 31 -12.81 -3.55 -4.42
C ASN A 31 -13.96 -3.45 -3.40
N CYS A 32 -14.67 -2.32 -3.44
CA CYS A 32 -15.75 -2.01 -2.51
C CYS A 32 -17.11 -2.25 -3.18
N GLN A 33 -17.97 -3.00 -2.50
CA GLN A 33 -19.33 -3.30 -2.95
C GLN A 33 -20.35 -2.78 -1.95
N ALA A 34 -21.54 -2.40 -2.42
CA ALA A 34 -22.62 -2.00 -1.52
C ALA A 34 -22.97 -3.15 -0.56
N LYS A 35 -23.16 -2.82 0.71
CA LYS A 35 -23.60 -3.81 1.70
C LYS A 35 -24.97 -4.35 1.33
N LYS A 36 -25.18 -5.65 1.49
CA LYS A 36 -26.49 -6.28 1.23
C LYS A 36 -27.59 -5.82 2.20
N ASN A 37 -27.20 -5.44 3.41
CA ASN A 37 -28.13 -5.21 4.53
C ASN A 37 -28.16 -3.77 5.04
N GLY A 38 -27.86 -2.77 4.20
CA GLY A 38 -27.99 -1.37 4.61
C GLY A 38 -27.03 -0.43 3.90
N GLU A 39 -26.75 0.69 4.57
CA GLU A 39 -25.92 1.77 4.05
C GLU A 39 -24.42 1.46 4.22
N GLY A 40 -23.61 1.90 3.26
CA GLY A 40 -22.16 1.70 3.25
C GLY A 40 -21.69 0.62 2.27
N THR A 41 -20.37 0.44 2.25
CA THR A 41 -19.71 -0.55 1.41
C THR A 41 -18.84 -1.49 2.21
N ASP A 42 -18.71 -2.69 1.68
CA ASP A 42 -17.79 -3.73 2.11
C ASP A 42 -16.64 -3.82 1.12
N CYS A 43 -15.41 -3.67 1.60
CA CYS A 43 -14.23 -3.66 0.75
C CYS A 43 -13.39 -4.92 0.96
N THR A 44 -13.02 -5.54 -0.15
CA THR A 44 -12.08 -6.65 -0.19
C THR A 44 -10.75 -6.13 -0.73
N LEU A 45 -9.66 -6.46 -0.03
CA LEU A 45 -8.32 -6.12 -0.48
C LEU A 45 -7.69 -7.30 -1.22
N THR A 46 -7.26 -7.05 -2.45
CA THR A 46 -6.40 -7.95 -3.21
C THR A 46 -4.98 -7.39 -3.28
N MET A 47 -4.00 -8.22 -2.97
CA MET A 47 -2.58 -7.89 -3.08
C MET A 47 -2.00 -8.54 -4.34
N LYS A 48 -1.20 -7.77 -5.09
CA LYS A 48 -0.49 -8.20 -6.31
C LYS A 48 0.99 -7.82 -6.23
N ARG A 49 1.88 -8.65 -6.77
CA ARG A 49 3.31 -8.32 -6.86
C ARG A 49 3.56 -7.34 -8.02
N HIS A 50 3.07 -7.65 -9.21
CA HIS A 50 3.07 -6.73 -10.35
C HIS A 50 1.66 -6.28 -10.73
N ARG A 51 1.54 -5.17 -11.47
CA ARG A 51 0.24 -4.61 -11.88
C ARG A 51 -0.58 -5.61 -12.70
N ASP A 52 0.08 -6.33 -13.60
CA ASP A 52 -0.55 -7.17 -14.62
C ASP A 52 -0.48 -8.67 -14.29
N GLU A 53 -0.11 -9.03 -13.05
CA GLU A 53 -0.03 -10.43 -12.62
C GLU A 53 -1.40 -10.97 -12.16
N ASN A 54 -1.60 -12.26 -12.44
CA ASN A 54 -2.78 -13.02 -12.03
C ASN A 54 -2.62 -13.69 -10.65
N GLU A 55 -1.41 -13.67 -10.06
CA GLU A 55 -1.21 -14.19 -8.71
C GLU A 55 -1.72 -13.17 -7.68
N GLU A 56 -2.91 -13.45 -7.17
CA GLU A 56 -3.64 -12.58 -6.25
C GLU A 56 -3.74 -13.25 -4.88
N VAL A 57 -3.50 -12.48 -3.83
CA VAL A 57 -3.86 -12.90 -2.47
C VAL A 57 -4.91 -11.96 -1.92
N THR A 58 -6.08 -12.53 -1.69
CA THR A 58 -7.24 -11.82 -1.15
C THR A 58 -7.18 -11.85 0.37
N VAL A 59 -7.22 -10.67 0.96
CA VAL A 59 -7.41 -10.49 2.39
C VAL A 59 -8.91 -10.52 2.69
N GLU A 60 -9.28 -11.05 3.85
CA GLU A 60 -10.65 -11.04 4.34
C GLU A 60 -11.26 -9.63 4.31
N GLN A 61 -12.56 -9.58 4.02
CA GLN A 61 -13.32 -8.35 3.87
C GLN A 61 -13.20 -7.44 5.09
N ASN A 62 -12.92 -6.15 4.86
CA ASN A 62 -12.72 -5.12 5.89
C ASN A 62 -11.71 -5.49 6.99
N LYS A 63 -10.82 -6.47 6.77
CA LYS A 63 -9.89 -6.93 7.80
C LYS A 63 -8.96 -5.80 8.24
N GLY A 64 -8.99 -5.52 9.55
CA GLY A 64 -8.18 -4.47 10.17
C GLY A 64 -8.65 -3.04 9.87
N CYS A 65 -9.79 -2.88 9.18
CA CYS A 65 -10.37 -1.56 9.02
C CYS A 65 -11.01 -1.07 10.32
N PHE A 66 -10.94 0.24 10.58
CA PHE A 66 -11.54 0.87 11.75
C PHE A 66 -12.07 2.27 11.41
N GLU A 67 -12.99 2.75 12.25
CA GLU A 67 -13.62 4.06 12.08
C GLU A 67 -13.02 5.07 13.06
N GLU A 68 -12.84 6.30 12.60
CA GLU A 68 -12.37 7.42 13.41
C GLU A 68 -13.21 8.66 13.10
N LEU A 69 -13.54 9.44 14.13
CA LEU A 69 -14.15 10.77 13.96
C LEU A 69 -13.05 11.83 13.95
N THR A 70 -13.03 12.67 12.93
CA THR A 70 -12.15 13.83 12.91
C THR A 70 -12.55 14.83 14.00
N LYS A 71 -11.67 15.79 14.28
CA LYS A 71 -11.98 16.91 15.19
C LYS A 71 -13.22 17.72 14.75
N GLN A 72 -13.58 17.65 13.47
CA GLN A 72 -14.73 18.30 12.85
C GLN A 72 -15.99 17.42 12.84
N GLY A 73 -15.93 16.22 13.43
CA GLY A 73 -17.05 15.27 13.48
C GLY A 73 -17.25 14.45 12.20
N GLU A 74 -16.32 14.51 11.25
CA GLU A 74 -16.39 13.72 10.02
C GLU A 74 -15.95 12.28 10.31
N LYS A 75 -16.76 11.31 9.92
CA LYS A 75 -16.42 9.89 10.01
C LYS A 75 -15.47 9.48 8.88
N ARG A 76 -14.35 8.86 9.24
CA ARG A 76 -13.38 8.25 8.33
C ARG A 76 -13.25 6.76 8.60
N LEU A 77 -13.32 5.95 7.54
CA LEU A 77 -13.00 4.53 7.59
C LEU A 77 -11.58 4.34 7.11
N TYR A 78 -10.69 3.90 7.99
CA TYR A 78 -9.30 3.57 7.72
C TYR A 78 -9.17 2.08 7.45
N CYS A 79 -8.48 1.71 6.37
CA CYS A 79 -8.20 0.33 6.01
C CYS A 79 -6.70 0.14 5.74
N PRO A 80 -6.05 -0.88 6.34
CA PRO A 80 -4.61 -1.08 6.23
C PRO A 80 -4.24 -1.62 4.86
N MET A 81 -3.25 -1.01 4.21
CA MET A 81 -2.76 -1.43 2.90
C MET A 81 -1.87 -2.68 2.98
N PHE A 82 -1.52 -3.15 4.19
CA PHE A 82 -0.60 -4.26 4.42
C PHE A 82 0.76 -3.99 3.75
N CYS A 83 1.34 -2.86 4.13
CA CYS A 83 2.56 -2.27 3.61
C CYS A 83 3.51 -1.87 4.74
N ALA A 84 3.56 -2.70 5.79
CA ALA A 84 4.59 -2.59 6.80
C ALA A 84 5.98 -2.55 6.18
N ASP A 85 6.84 -1.68 6.71
CA ASP A 85 8.21 -1.44 6.22
C ASP A 85 8.31 -0.81 4.82
N ALA A 86 7.17 -0.45 4.21
CA ALA A 86 7.18 0.37 2.99
C ALA A 86 7.59 1.80 3.33
N PHE A 87 8.57 2.34 2.61
CA PHE A 87 8.96 3.74 2.75
C PHE A 87 7.93 4.68 2.12
N ALA A 88 7.09 4.19 1.22
CA ALA A 88 6.01 4.95 0.61
C ALA A 88 4.78 4.10 0.33
N GLY A 89 3.60 4.64 0.61
CA GLY A 89 2.31 4.18 0.10
C GLY A 89 1.74 5.24 -0.84
N PHE A 90 1.17 4.81 -1.97
CA PHE A 90 0.71 5.71 -3.00
C PHE A 90 -0.61 5.26 -3.63
N PHE A 91 -1.36 6.25 -4.10
CA PHE A 91 -2.59 6.06 -4.86
C PHE A 91 -2.28 6.01 -6.35
N ILE A 92 -2.89 5.06 -7.07
CA ILE A 92 -2.70 4.87 -8.51
C ILE A 92 -3.94 5.32 -9.27
N ALA A 93 -5.10 4.69 -9.01
CA ALA A 93 -6.32 4.94 -9.77
C ALA A 93 -7.59 4.68 -8.94
N LYS A 94 -8.68 5.29 -9.37
CA LYS A 94 -10.04 5.07 -8.87
C LYS A 94 -10.89 4.69 -10.08
N VAL A 95 -11.71 3.64 -9.95
CA VAL A 95 -12.57 3.16 -11.02
C VAL A 95 -14.02 3.05 -10.53
N PRO A 96 -14.99 3.68 -11.23
CA PRO A 96 -14.81 4.63 -12.33
C PRO A 96 -14.13 5.95 -11.92
N ALA A 97 -13.28 6.46 -12.81
CA ALA A 97 -12.60 7.75 -12.61
C ALA A 97 -13.59 8.93 -12.50
N SER A 98 -14.72 8.84 -13.20
CA SER A 98 -15.77 9.87 -13.27
C SER A 98 -16.62 10.03 -12.00
N ASN A 99 -16.52 9.12 -11.01
CA ASN A 99 -17.29 9.28 -9.76
C ASN A 99 -16.88 10.58 -9.03
N THR A 100 -17.85 11.46 -8.79
CA THR A 100 -17.66 12.80 -8.21
C THR A 100 -17.78 12.84 -6.69
N LYS A 101 -18.33 11.80 -6.07
CA LYS A 101 -18.48 11.69 -4.61
C LYS A 101 -17.18 11.32 -3.90
N CYS A 102 -16.29 10.62 -4.62
CA CYS A 102 -14.96 10.26 -4.15
C CYS A 102 -13.88 11.14 -4.80
N ILE A 103 -13.37 12.13 -4.06
CA ILE A 103 -12.37 13.10 -4.50
C ILE A 103 -11.09 12.90 -3.69
N LYS A 104 -9.95 12.74 -4.39
CA LYS A 104 -8.63 12.51 -3.77
C LYS A 104 -8.30 13.65 -2.81
N PHE A 105 -7.73 13.31 -1.66
CA PHE A 105 -7.37 14.20 -0.55
C PHE A 105 -8.53 14.82 0.22
N LEU A 106 -9.75 14.85 -0.33
CA LEU A 106 -10.94 15.35 0.36
C LEU A 106 -11.70 14.21 1.03
N THR A 107 -12.13 13.22 0.25
CA THR A 107 -12.96 12.11 0.74
C THR A 107 -12.26 10.76 0.68
N TYR A 108 -11.03 10.70 0.16
CA TYR A 108 -10.15 9.57 0.35
C TYR A 108 -8.67 9.95 0.24
N LYS A 109 -7.78 9.19 0.91
CA LYS A 109 -6.33 9.40 0.84
C LYS A 109 -5.57 8.16 1.31
N VAL A 110 -4.30 8.07 0.90
CA VAL A 110 -3.30 7.18 1.50
C VAL A 110 -2.42 7.98 2.45
N GLU A 111 -2.28 7.53 3.70
CA GLU A 111 -1.41 8.19 4.68
C GLU A 111 -0.68 7.18 5.58
N PRO A 112 0.55 7.50 6.01
CA PRO A 112 1.29 6.66 6.93
C PRO A 112 0.74 6.83 8.36
N ARG A 113 0.65 5.74 9.11
CA ARG A 113 0.38 5.73 10.54
C ARG A 113 1.28 4.68 11.19
N GLU A 114 2.14 5.13 12.09
CA GLU A 114 3.16 4.28 12.73
C GLU A 114 3.98 3.52 11.67
N ASN A 115 3.89 2.18 11.67
CA ASN A 115 4.61 1.29 10.77
C ASN A 115 3.70 0.70 9.66
N GLU A 116 2.60 1.35 9.32
CA GLU A 116 1.67 0.88 8.30
C GLU A 116 1.12 2.05 7.46
N TRP A 117 0.72 1.76 6.23
CA TRP A 117 0.03 2.70 5.36
C TRP A 117 -1.45 2.41 5.36
N TYR A 118 -2.26 3.45 5.57
CA TYR A 118 -3.70 3.32 5.56
C TYR A 118 -4.30 4.04 4.37
N PHE A 119 -5.22 3.36 3.71
CA PHE A 119 -6.17 3.96 2.80
C PHE A 119 -7.43 4.31 3.58
N TRP A 120 -7.83 5.57 3.57
CA TRP A 120 -9.08 5.98 4.21
C TRP A 120 -10.07 6.59 3.24
N ARG A 121 -11.35 6.45 3.58
CA ARG A 121 -12.50 7.08 2.90
C ARG A 121 -13.38 7.80 3.91
N SER A 122 -14.16 8.79 3.48
CA SER A 122 -15.06 9.55 4.32
C SER A 122 -16.30 10.05 3.58
N GLY A 123 -17.30 10.52 4.35
CA GLY A 123 -18.55 11.06 3.80
C GLY A 123 -19.24 10.11 2.83
N ASP A 124 -19.85 10.68 1.79
CA ASP A 124 -20.58 9.92 0.75
C ASP A 124 -19.70 8.87 0.06
N CYS A 125 -18.37 9.05 0.04
CA CYS A 125 -17.45 8.10 -0.56
C CYS A 125 -17.46 6.72 0.13
N LEU A 126 -17.91 6.64 1.38
CA LEU A 126 -18.11 5.38 2.11
C LEU A 126 -19.23 4.52 1.52
N ASN A 127 -20.16 5.14 0.79
CA ASN A 127 -21.34 4.52 0.21
C ASN A 127 -21.15 4.14 -1.27
N GLU A 128 -20.03 4.51 -1.88
CA GLU A 128 -19.81 4.31 -3.32
C GLU A 128 -19.12 2.96 -3.63
N PRO A 129 -19.74 2.11 -4.47
CA PRO A 129 -19.13 0.85 -4.89
C PRO A 129 -18.07 1.12 -5.96
N LEU A 130 -16.83 1.28 -5.51
CA LEU A 130 -15.69 1.66 -6.34
C LEU A 130 -14.52 0.71 -6.14
N GLN A 131 -13.64 0.70 -7.14
CA GLN A 131 -12.30 0.14 -7.01
C GLN A 131 -11.27 1.25 -6.79
N PHE A 132 -10.31 0.98 -5.91
CA PHE A 132 -9.14 1.82 -5.67
C PHE A 132 -7.87 1.00 -5.86
N ASP A 133 -7.05 1.42 -6.82
CA ASP A 133 -5.74 0.84 -7.07
C ASP A 133 -4.70 1.67 -6.33
N LEU A 134 -3.90 1.01 -5.51
CA LEU A 134 -2.88 1.59 -4.65
C LEU A 134 -1.58 0.79 -4.80
N GLY A 135 -0.49 1.33 -4.27
CA GLY A 135 0.79 0.62 -4.24
C GLY A 135 1.67 1.03 -3.08
N CYS A 136 2.71 0.23 -2.87
CA CYS A 136 3.67 0.39 -1.79
C CYS A 136 5.08 0.19 -2.33
N SER A 137 5.99 1.08 -1.95
CA SER A 137 7.39 1.05 -2.35
C SER A 137 8.28 0.66 -1.17
N PHE A 138 9.22 -0.24 -1.44
CA PHE A 138 10.11 -0.83 -0.45
C PHE A 138 11.58 -0.62 -0.85
N ASN A 139 12.44 -0.37 0.14
CA ASN A 139 13.88 -0.10 -0.04
C ASN A 139 14.75 -1.36 -0.01
N TYR A 140 14.15 -2.55 -0.19
CA TYR A 140 14.86 -3.81 -0.29
C TYR A 140 14.79 -4.36 -1.72
N SER A 141 15.88 -4.98 -2.17
CA SER A 141 15.87 -5.77 -3.40
C SER A 141 14.80 -6.84 -3.29
N ALA A 142 14.04 -7.09 -4.36
CA ALA A 142 12.88 -8.00 -4.38
C ALA A 142 13.18 -9.49 -4.08
N LYS A 143 14.27 -9.84 -3.38
CA LYS A 143 14.64 -11.20 -3.00
C LYS A 143 14.40 -11.48 -1.51
N GLU A 144 13.68 -12.59 -1.27
CA GLU A 144 13.45 -13.35 -0.03
C GLU A 144 12.22 -13.10 0.85
N VAL A 145 11.14 -12.50 0.33
CA VAL A 145 9.79 -12.88 0.80
C VAL A 145 8.95 -13.17 -0.43
N ASN A 146 9.14 -14.36 -0.99
CA ASN A 146 8.66 -14.68 -2.33
C ASN A 146 7.21 -15.14 -2.41
N ASN A 147 6.45 -15.09 -1.31
CA ASN A 147 5.01 -15.29 -1.36
C ASN A 147 4.25 -14.18 -0.61
N VAL A 148 3.31 -13.52 -1.29
CA VAL A 148 2.36 -12.60 -0.65
C VAL A 148 1.63 -13.29 0.52
N ARG A 149 1.40 -14.62 0.42
CA ARG A 149 0.86 -15.46 1.51
C ARG A 149 1.80 -15.57 2.71
N GLU A 150 3.11 -15.63 2.52
CA GLU A 150 4.10 -15.65 3.61
C GLU A 150 4.11 -14.31 4.35
N PHE A 151 3.99 -13.20 3.62
CA PHE A 151 3.85 -11.88 4.23
C PHE A 151 2.59 -11.78 5.09
N LEU A 152 1.44 -12.25 4.58
CA LEU A 152 0.20 -12.31 5.37
C LEU A 152 0.28 -13.27 6.55
N ALA A 153 1.01 -14.39 6.43
CA ALA A 153 1.20 -15.35 7.51
C ALA A 153 2.01 -14.75 8.66
N LYS A 154 3.10 -14.05 8.37
CA LYS A 154 3.91 -13.32 9.38
C LYS A 154 3.09 -12.25 10.10
N LYS A 155 2.14 -11.59 9.40
CA LYS A 155 1.23 -10.59 9.99
C LYS A 155 0.03 -11.16 10.73
N LYS A 156 -0.27 -12.46 10.64
CA LYS A 156 -1.32 -13.09 11.48
C LYS A 156 -0.83 -13.43 12.89
N SER A 157 0.49 -13.48 13.11
CA SER A 157 1.13 -13.92 14.36
C SER A 157 1.68 -12.79 15.26
N GLN A 158 1.47 -11.53 14.85
CA GLN A 158 1.66 -10.33 15.66
C GLN A 158 0.30 -9.71 15.95
#